data_AF-A0A2N6AER5-F1
#
_entry.id   AF-A0A2N6AER5-F1
#
_cell.length_a   1.000
_cell.length_b   1.000
_cell.length_c   1.000
_cell.angle_alpha   90.00
_cell.angle_beta   90.00
_cell.angle_gamma   90.00
#
_symmetry.space_group_name_H-M   'P 1'
#
loop_
_entity.id
_entity.type
_entity.pdbx_description
1 polymer ?
#
loop_
_entity_poly.entity_id
_entity_poly.type
_entity_poly.pdbx_seq_one_letter_code
_entity_poly.pdbx_strand_id
1 'polypeptide(L)'
;MNEIIVHTGQHYDENMSASFLKDLDIPSPKYNLEVKEKHHGSMTGKMMEKLEEIFKKEKPDGILVYGDTNSTLAGALVGSKMHIPVFNIEAGLRSFNKRMPEEVNRILTDHVSDLLFCPTETSVENLRKENITQGVHLVGDVMYESCLKARDVAEKKSDILSRLLKTLMIR
;
A
#
# COMPACT_ATOMS: atom_id res chain seq x y z
N MET A 1 -14.78 -9.41 12.05
CA MET A 1 -13.56 -8.59 11.90
C MET A 1 -14.00 -7.14 11.80
N ASN A 2 -13.38 -6.23 12.56
CA ASN A 2 -13.64 -4.80 12.47
C ASN A 2 -12.44 -4.16 11.77
N GLU A 3 -12.63 -3.61 10.58
CA GLU A 3 -11.57 -3.01 9.76
C GLU A 3 -11.73 -1.49 9.73
N ILE A 4 -10.61 -0.78 9.86
CA ILE A 4 -10.55 0.68 9.80
C ILE A 4 -9.56 1.07 8.72
N ILE A 5 -10.07 1.67 7.64
CA ILE A 5 -9.26 2.18 6.54
C ILE A 5 -8.88 3.63 6.84
N VAL A 6 -7.57 3.92 6.80
CA VAL A 6 -7.01 5.26 6.95
C VAL A 6 -6.34 5.66 5.64
N HIS A 7 -6.81 6.74 5.05
CA HIS A 7 -6.18 7.37 3.89
C HIS A 7 -5.30 8.52 4.37
N THR A 8 -4.01 8.53 4.05
CA THR A 8 -3.08 9.57 4.55
C THR A 8 -3.15 10.88 3.77
N GLY A 9 -3.64 10.85 2.53
CA GLY A 9 -3.68 12.02 1.64
C GLY A 9 -2.51 12.06 0.65
N GLN A 10 -1.55 11.13 0.73
CA GLN A 10 -0.48 11.04 -0.25
C GLN A 10 -1.05 10.74 -1.65
N HIS A 11 -0.65 11.50 -2.67
CA HIS A 11 -1.10 11.35 -4.06
C HIS A 11 -2.62 11.43 -4.27
N TYR A 12 -3.37 12.09 -3.37
CA TYR A 12 -4.82 12.20 -3.51
C TYR A 12 -5.22 13.21 -4.58
N ASP A 13 -5.70 12.69 -5.70
CA ASP A 13 -6.57 13.42 -6.62
C ASP A 13 -8.01 12.89 -6.44
N GLU A 14 -8.93 13.74 -6.01
CA GLU A 14 -10.35 13.40 -5.78
C GLU A 14 -11.01 12.81 -7.02
N ASN A 15 -10.64 13.29 -8.22
CA ASN A 15 -11.27 12.85 -9.46
C ASN A 15 -10.82 11.44 -9.88
N MET A 16 -9.57 11.08 -9.54
CA MET A 16 -9.02 9.78 -9.87
C MET A 16 -9.33 8.74 -8.79
N SER A 17 -9.31 9.09 -7.51
CA SER A 17 -9.50 8.11 -6.43
C SER A 17 -10.95 7.66 -6.25
N ALA A 18 -11.93 8.58 -6.34
CA ALA A 18 -13.33 8.25 -6.05
C ALA A 18 -13.96 7.32 -7.10
N SER A 19 -13.59 7.48 -8.38
CA SER A 19 -14.03 6.61 -9.46
C SER A 19 -13.45 5.20 -9.33
N PHE A 20 -12.16 5.09 -9.04
CA PHE A 20 -11.50 3.79 -8.82
C PHE A 20 -12.06 3.04 -7.61
N LEU A 21 -12.27 3.70 -6.47
CA LEU A 21 -12.85 3.06 -5.29
C LEU A 21 -14.25 2.52 -5.58
N LYS A 22 -15.07 3.30 -6.29
CA LYS A 22 -16.42 2.90 -6.69
C LYS A 22 -16.42 1.75 -7.68
N ASP A 23 -15.54 1.78 -8.68
CA ASP A 23 -15.47 0.74 -9.72
C ASP A 23 -14.92 -0.59 -9.18
N LEU A 24 -14.08 -0.54 -8.14
CA LEU A 24 -13.51 -1.70 -7.47
C LEU A 24 -14.31 -2.18 -6.24
N ASP A 25 -15.41 -1.49 -5.90
CA ASP A 25 -16.25 -1.76 -4.73
C ASP A 25 -15.47 -1.71 -3.41
N ILE A 26 -14.56 -0.73 -3.30
CA ILE A 26 -13.73 -0.52 -2.12
C ILE A 26 -14.45 0.46 -1.17
N PRO A 27 -14.64 0.11 0.12
CA PRO A 27 -15.31 0.99 1.07
C PRO A 27 -14.53 2.28 1.28
N SER A 28 -15.27 3.37 1.53
CA SER A 28 -14.66 4.67 1.82
C SER A 28 -13.85 4.63 3.12
N PRO A 29 -12.71 5.34 3.18
CA PRO A 29 -11.89 5.38 4.39
C PRO A 29 -12.63 6.04 5.55
N LYS A 30 -12.51 5.47 6.76
CA LYS A 30 -13.05 6.06 8.00
C LYS A 30 -12.33 7.36 8.35
N TYR A 31 -11.05 7.44 8.01
CA TYR A 31 -10.19 8.59 8.26
C TYR A 31 -9.48 9.01 6.98
N ASN A 32 -9.50 10.31 6.67
CA ASN A 32 -8.60 10.91 5.69
C ASN A 32 -7.75 11.96 6.40
N LEU A 33 -6.43 11.82 6.37
CA LEU A 33 -5.50 12.71 7.08
C LEU A 33 -5.22 14.00 6.31
N GLU A 34 -5.53 14.03 5.01
CA GLU A 34 -5.35 15.20 4.13
C GLU A 34 -3.92 15.79 4.16
N VAL A 35 -2.91 14.95 4.31
CA VAL A 35 -1.49 15.36 4.26
C VAL A 35 -1.13 15.69 2.80
N LYS A 36 -0.76 16.95 2.53
CA LYS A 36 -0.51 17.52 1.18
C LYS A 36 0.90 18.09 1.02
N GLU A 37 1.77 17.82 1.99
CA GLU A 37 3.15 18.25 2.06
C GLU A 37 3.93 17.76 0.83
N LYS A 38 4.85 18.59 0.31
CA LYS A 38 5.60 18.24 -0.91
C LYS A 38 6.92 17.51 -0.66
N HIS A 39 7.45 17.58 0.56
CA HIS A 39 8.75 17.02 0.90
C HIS A 39 8.60 15.77 1.77
N HIS A 40 9.40 14.73 1.50
CA HIS A 40 9.31 13.43 2.19
C HIS A 40 9.36 13.55 3.73
N GLY A 41 10.29 14.34 4.26
CA GLY A 41 10.46 14.49 5.72
C GLY A 41 9.23 15.12 6.39
N SER A 42 8.73 16.24 5.87
CA SER A 42 7.56 16.92 6.43
C SER A 42 6.28 16.10 6.26
N MET A 43 6.13 15.44 5.10
CA MET A 43 4.99 14.56 4.82
C MET A 43 4.96 13.40 5.79
N THR A 44 6.07 12.66 5.93
CA THR A 44 6.18 11.50 6.83
C THR A 44 5.93 11.93 8.28
N GLY A 45 6.55 13.02 8.73
CA GLY A 45 6.36 13.53 10.09
C GLY A 45 4.90 13.88 10.40
N LYS A 46 4.20 14.55 9.47
CA LYS A 46 2.78 14.89 9.65
C LYS A 46 1.87 13.66 9.66
N MET A 47 2.15 12.68 8.80
CA MET A 47 1.45 11.39 8.81
C MET A 47 1.61 10.69 10.15
N MET A 48 2.84 10.63 10.68
CA MET A 48 3.12 9.97 11.96
C MET A 48 2.33 10.61 13.12
N GLU A 49 2.35 11.95 13.22
CA GLU A 49 1.59 12.70 14.25
C GLU A 49 0.10 12.33 14.23
N LYS A 50 -0.53 12.39 13.06
CA LYS A 50 -1.96 12.11 12.91
C LYS A 50 -2.32 10.64 13.08
N LEU A 51 -1.47 9.73 12.62
CA LEU A 51 -1.67 8.28 12.78
C LEU A 51 -1.61 7.89 14.26
N GLU A 52 -0.68 8.46 15.03
CA GLU A 52 -0.57 8.19 16.46
C GLU A 52 -1.84 8.58 17.22
N GLU A 53 -2.46 9.71 16.88
CA GLU A 53 -3.76 10.11 17.45
C GLU A 53 -4.86 9.09 17.16
N ILE A 54 -4.93 8.59 15.92
CA ILE A 54 -5.89 7.57 15.52
C ILE A 54 -5.63 6.26 16.27
N PHE A 55 -4.38 5.81 16.37
CA PHE A 55 -4.06 4.55 17.04
C PHE A 55 -4.36 4.60 18.54
N LYS A 56 -4.12 5.75 19.20
CA LYS A 56 -4.53 5.97 20.60
C LYS A 56 -6.05 5.91 20.78
N LYS A 57 -6.81 6.41 19.80
CA LYS A 57 -8.28 6.43 19.83
C LYS A 57 -8.88 5.06 19.54
N GLU A 58 -8.46 4.42 18.45
CA GLU A 58 -9.06 3.19 17.94
C GLU A 58 -8.47 1.92 18.59
N LYS A 59 -7.25 1.99 19.14
CA LYS A 59 -6.54 0.90 19.81
C LYS A 59 -6.56 -0.40 18.98
N PRO A 60 -6.01 -0.39 17.76
CA PRO A 60 -6.05 -1.55 16.89
C PRO A 60 -5.19 -2.70 17.45
N ASP A 61 -5.64 -3.94 17.23
CA ASP A 61 -4.88 -5.14 17.57
C ASP A 61 -3.71 -5.41 16.60
N GLY A 62 -3.71 -4.74 15.44
CA GLY A 62 -2.66 -4.83 14.43
C GLY A 62 -2.84 -3.78 13.34
N ILE A 63 -1.75 -3.47 12.65
CA ILE A 63 -1.70 -2.49 11.56
C ILE A 63 -1.25 -3.20 10.30
N LEU A 64 -2.04 -3.05 9.24
CA LEU A 64 -1.69 -3.54 7.91
C LEU A 64 -1.17 -2.38 7.06
N VAL A 65 0.03 -2.51 6.51
CA VAL A 65 0.62 -1.57 5.55
C VAL A 65 0.91 -2.27 4.24
N TYR A 66 0.91 -1.53 3.14
CA TYR A 66 1.10 -2.05 1.79
C TYR A 66 2.05 -1.17 0.99
N GLY A 67 2.97 -1.79 0.25
CA GLY A 67 3.87 -1.12 -0.67
C GLY A 67 5.02 -0.38 0.02
N ASP A 68 5.41 0.78 -0.54
CA ASP A 68 6.68 1.45 -0.22
C ASP A 68 6.58 2.98 -0.08
N THR A 69 5.37 3.49 0.12
CA THR A 69 5.13 4.92 0.21
C THR A 69 5.57 5.51 1.55
N ASN A 70 5.60 6.83 1.67
CA ASN A 70 5.81 7.49 2.97
C ASN A 70 4.68 7.13 3.96
N SER A 71 3.48 6.81 3.45
CA SER A 71 2.35 6.35 4.26
C SER A 71 2.63 4.99 4.90
N THR A 72 3.21 4.07 4.13
CA THR A 72 3.65 2.75 4.58
C THR A 72 4.69 2.90 5.69
N LEU A 73 5.71 3.72 5.46
CA LEU A 73 6.76 3.97 6.45
C LEU A 73 6.20 4.62 7.72
N ALA A 74 5.36 5.65 7.58
CA ALA A 74 4.77 6.35 8.73
C ALA A 74 3.91 5.42 9.60
N GLY A 75 3.03 4.61 8.98
CA GLY A 75 2.19 3.64 9.68
C GLY A 75 3.02 2.61 10.43
N ALA A 76 4.02 2.04 9.78
CA ALA A 76 4.89 1.02 10.38
C ALA A 76 5.73 1.58 11.55
N LEU A 77 6.31 2.77 11.39
CA LEU A 77 7.10 3.40 12.46
C LEU A 77 6.27 3.74 13.70
N VAL A 78 5.05 4.28 13.51
CA VAL A 78 4.18 4.60 14.65
C VAL A 78 3.69 3.31 15.32
N GLY A 79 3.26 2.31 14.54
CA GLY A 79 2.84 1.02 15.06
C GLY A 79 3.93 0.35 15.91
N SER A 80 5.14 0.25 15.36
CA SER A 80 6.30 -0.30 16.05
C SER A 80 6.64 0.45 17.35
N LYS A 81 6.66 1.79 17.32
CA LYS A 81 6.92 2.63 18.51
C LYS A 81 5.85 2.52 19.59
N MET A 82 4.62 2.24 19.20
CA MET A 82 3.49 2.04 20.11
C MET A 82 3.32 0.57 20.55
N HIS A 83 4.19 -0.33 20.06
CA HIS A 83 4.10 -1.77 20.29
C HIS A 83 2.79 -2.40 19.80
N ILE A 84 2.29 -1.90 18.67
CA ILE A 84 1.15 -2.48 17.95
C ILE A 84 1.73 -3.36 16.83
N PRO A 85 1.30 -4.63 16.70
CA PRO A 85 1.79 -5.52 15.64
C PRO A 85 1.65 -4.90 14.25
N VAL A 86 2.72 -4.93 13.45
CA VAL A 86 2.75 -4.39 12.09
C VAL A 86 2.89 -5.52 11.09
N PHE A 87 2.02 -5.51 10.09
CA PHE A 87 1.92 -6.49 9.03
C PHE A 87 2.20 -5.81 7.69
N ASN A 88 3.31 -6.16 7.05
CA ASN A 88 3.73 -5.56 5.79
C ASN A 88 3.37 -6.46 4.59
N ILE A 89 2.49 -5.97 3.73
CA ILE A 89 2.15 -6.60 2.46
C ILE A 89 3.11 -6.09 1.39
N GLU A 90 3.56 -6.99 0.51
CA GLU A 90 4.57 -6.71 -0.52
C GLU A 90 6.01 -6.58 0.05
N ALA A 91 6.28 -7.26 1.16
CA ALA A 91 7.56 -7.21 1.85
C ALA A 91 8.73 -7.83 1.04
N GLY A 92 9.95 -7.33 1.27
CA GLY A 92 11.18 -7.92 0.75
C GLY A 92 11.57 -7.54 -0.68
N LEU A 93 10.82 -6.67 -1.35
CA LEU A 93 11.24 -6.13 -2.65
C LEU A 93 12.45 -5.20 -2.50
N ARG A 94 13.43 -5.33 -3.41
CA ARG A 94 14.65 -4.52 -3.41
C ARG A 94 14.98 -4.04 -4.80
N SER A 95 15.18 -2.74 -4.94
CA SER A 95 15.79 -2.11 -6.11
C SER A 95 17.31 -2.02 -5.99
N PHE A 96 17.83 -2.17 -4.76
CA PHE A 96 19.25 -1.97 -4.41
C PHE A 96 19.77 -0.56 -4.70
N ASN A 97 18.85 0.42 -4.85
CA ASN A 97 19.18 1.81 -5.15
C ASN A 97 18.59 2.77 -4.12
N LYS A 98 19.36 3.10 -3.08
CA LYS A 98 18.95 4.05 -2.03
C LYS A 98 18.80 5.51 -2.48
N ARG A 99 19.08 5.83 -3.75
CA ARG A 99 18.69 7.14 -4.31
C ARG A 99 17.20 7.23 -4.58
N MET A 100 16.50 6.09 -4.63
CA MET A 100 15.04 6.01 -4.66
C MET A 100 14.52 6.09 -3.22
N PRO A 101 13.71 7.11 -2.88
CA PRO A 101 13.10 7.21 -1.54
C PRO A 101 12.30 5.95 -1.14
N GLU A 102 11.64 5.32 -2.11
CA GLU A 102 10.86 4.10 -1.93
C GLU A 102 11.72 2.93 -1.44
N GLU A 103 12.97 2.82 -1.88
CA GLU A 103 13.89 1.78 -1.39
C GLU A 103 14.20 1.96 0.10
N VAL A 104 14.35 3.21 0.55
CA VAL A 104 14.56 3.52 1.97
C VAL A 104 13.32 3.12 2.78
N ASN A 105 12.13 3.44 2.27
CA ASN A 105 10.86 3.10 2.91
C ASN A 105 10.68 1.58 3.03
N ARG A 106 10.95 0.80 1.97
CA ARG A 106 10.86 -0.67 1.97
C ARG A 106 11.74 -1.28 3.05
N ILE A 107 13.03 -0.91 3.05
CA ILE A 107 14.00 -1.45 4.01
C ILE A 107 13.56 -1.12 5.44
N LEU A 108 13.24 0.14 5.73
CA LEU A 108 12.87 0.52 7.09
C LEU A 108 11.56 -0.13 7.54
N THR A 109 10.56 -0.22 6.66
CA THR A 109 9.27 -0.86 6.95
C THR A 109 9.46 -2.34 7.26
N ASP A 110 10.26 -3.06 6.44
CA ASP A 110 10.50 -4.49 6.64
C ASP A 110 11.17 -4.76 8.01
N HIS A 111 12.12 -3.92 8.42
CA HIS A 111 12.85 -4.10 9.68
C HIS A 111 12.03 -3.82 10.94
N VAL A 112 10.94 -3.04 10.83
CA VAL A 112 10.07 -2.71 11.98
C VAL A 112 8.76 -3.49 12.00
N SER A 113 8.56 -4.39 11.03
CA SER A 113 7.33 -5.19 10.91
C SER A 113 7.46 -6.55 11.59
N ASP A 114 6.35 -7.05 12.15
CA ASP A 114 6.28 -8.34 12.83
C ASP A 114 5.99 -9.49 11.86
N LEU A 115 5.12 -9.26 10.88
CA LEU A 115 4.83 -10.20 9.79
C LEU A 115 5.08 -9.55 8.43
N LEU A 116 5.69 -10.33 7.54
CA LEU A 116 6.20 -9.90 6.24
C LEU A 116 5.64 -10.83 5.17
N PHE A 117 4.73 -10.30 4.36
CA PHE A 117 4.05 -11.06 3.31
C PHE A 117 4.74 -10.79 1.97
N CYS A 118 5.55 -11.74 1.55
CA CYS A 118 6.38 -11.68 0.37
C CYS A 118 5.63 -12.11 -0.90
N PRO A 119 5.76 -11.37 -2.00
CA PRO A 119 5.14 -11.73 -3.26
C PRO A 119 5.92 -12.81 -4.04
N THR A 120 7.23 -12.93 -3.81
CA THR A 120 8.10 -13.85 -4.56
C THR A 120 9.16 -14.50 -3.67
N GLU A 121 9.72 -15.62 -4.12
CA GLU A 121 10.88 -16.25 -3.47
C GLU A 121 12.09 -15.31 -3.42
N THR A 122 12.27 -14.48 -4.45
CA THR A 122 13.32 -13.43 -4.46
C THR A 122 13.15 -12.46 -3.30
N SER A 123 11.91 -12.07 -2.98
CA SER A 123 11.63 -11.19 -1.85
C SER A 123 12.00 -11.85 -0.51
N VAL A 124 11.68 -13.13 -0.35
CA VAL A 124 12.07 -13.92 0.84
C VAL A 124 13.59 -13.99 0.96
N GLU A 125 14.28 -14.23 -0.15
CA GLU A 125 15.74 -14.31 -0.18
C GLU A 125 16.41 -12.97 0.14
N ASN A 126 15.82 -11.85 -0.31
CA ASN A 126 16.31 -10.52 0.05
C ASN A 126 16.21 -10.26 1.56
N LEU A 127 15.07 -10.58 2.18
CA LEU A 127 14.88 -10.47 3.63
C LEU A 127 15.88 -11.36 4.38
N ARG A 128 16.10 -12.58 3.90
CA ARG A 128 17.07 -13.51 4.48
C ARG A 128 18.49 -12.93 4.46
N LYS A 129 18.90 -12.26 3.37
CA LYS A 129 20.21 -11.57 3.27
C LYS A 129 20.34 -10.40 4.26
N GLU A 130 19.23 -9.84 4.72
CA GLU A 130 19.18 -8.80 5.75
C GLU A 130 19.00 -9.37 7.17
N ASN A 131 19.11 -10.69 7.33
CA ASN A 131 18.91 -11.44 8.59
C ASN A 131 17.45 -11.42 9.11
N ILE A 132 16.49 -11.09 8.26
CA ILE A 132 15.07 -11.19 8.58
C ILE A 132 14.58 -12.59 8.16
N THR A 133 14.37 -13.46 9.14
CA THR A 133 13.99 -14.87 8.92
C THR A 133 12.76 -15.31 9.70
N GLN A 134 12.28 -14.46 10.62
CA GLN A 134 11.08 -14.71 11.42
C GLN A 134 9.92 -13.89 10.85
N GLY A 135 8.70 -14.42 10.92
CA GLY A 135 7.51 -13.74 10.42
C GLY A 135 7.45 -13.57 8.89
N VAL A 136 8.29 -14.27 8.14
CA VAL A 136 8.35 -14.18 6.66
C VAL A 136 7.45 -15.23 6.02
N HIS A 137 6.53 -14.80 5.17
CA HIS A 137 5.53 -15.65 4.53
C HIS A 137 5.48 -15.38 3.01
N LEU A 138 5.69 -16.41 2.19
CA LEU A 138 5.48 -16.32 0.74
C LEU A 138 3.98 -16.48 0.44
N VAL A 139 3.34 -15.42 -0.04
CA VAL A 139 1.87 -15.40 -0.28
C VAL A 139 1.46 -15.02 -1.70
N GLY A 140 2.40 -14.57 -2.54
CA GLY A 140 2.08 -14.07 -3.88
C GLY A 140 1.70 -12.59 -3.89
N ASP A 141 1.31 -12.09 -5.06
CA ASP A 141 1.08 -10.67 -5.32
C ASP A 141 -0.41 -10.34 -5.42
N VAL A 142 -0.88 -9.41 -4.58
CA VAL A 142 -2.27 -8.92 -4.56
C VAL A 142 -2.64 -8.24 -5.88
N MET A 143 -1.67 -7.68 -6.60
CA MET A 143 -1.89 -7.09 -7.92
C MET A 143 -2.30 -8.14 -8.96
N TYR A 144 -1.83 -9.38 -8.83
CA TYR A 144 -2.25 -10.47 -9.72
C TYR A 144 -3.76 -10.75 -9.55
N GLU A 145 -4.23 -10.91 -8.31
CA GLU A 145 -5.65 -11.12 -8.02
C GLU A 145 -6.50 -9.93 -8.45
N SER A 146 -6.02 -8.71 -8.20
CA SER A 146 -6.68 -7.46 -8.62
C SER A 146 -6.85 -7.40 -10.14
N CYS A 147 -5.81 -7.78 -10.90
CA CYS A 147 -5.86 -7.87 -12.36
C CYS A 147 -6.88 -8.90 -12.86
N LEU A 148 -6.96 -10.08 -12.21
CA LEU A 148 -7.95 -11.10 -12.57
C LEU A 148 -9.38 -10.59 -12.34
N LYS A 149 -9.64 -9.95 -11.20
CA LYS A 149 -10.95 -9.35 -10.89
C LYS A 149 -11.31 -8.25 -11.88
N ALA A 150 -10.36 -7.39 -12.22
CA ALA A 150 -10.56 -6.32 -13.20
C ALA A 150 -10.83 -6.85 -14.62
N ARG A 151 -10.14 -7.93 -15.04
CA ARG A 151 -10.39 -8.60 -16.32
C ARG A 151 -11.84 -9.05 -16.43
N ASP A 152 -12.37 -9.72 -15.41
CA ASP A 152 -13.73 -10.26 -15.43
C ASP A 152 -14.80 -9.15 -15.47
N VAL A 153 -14.51 -7.98 -14.89
CA VAL A 153 -15.35 -6.77 -15.02
C VAL A 153 -15.25 -6.18 -16.43
N ALA A 154 -14.03 -6.08 -16.97
CA ALA A 154 -13.78 -5.52 -18.28
C ALA A 154 -14.43 -6.35 -19.39
N GLU A 155 -14.39 -7.68 -19.33
CA GLU A 155 -15.06 -8.56 -20.31
C GLU A 155 -16.57 -8.30 -20.40
N LYS A 156 -17.21 -7.90 -19.30
CA LYS A 156 -18.66 -7.66 -19.26
C LYS A 156 -19.05 -6.23 -19.63
N LYS A 157 -18.19 -5.25 -19.34
CA LYS A 157 -18.54 -3.81 -19.43
C LYS A 157 -17.78 -3.04 -20.51
N SER A 158 -16.64 -3.53 -20.98
CA SER A 158 -15.78 -2.79 -21.90
C SER A 158 -16.30 -2.85 -23.33
N ASP A 159 -16.47 -1.69 -23.96
CA ASP A 159 -16.82 -1.54 -25.37
C ASP A 159 -15.63 -1.06 -26.23
N ILE A 160 -14.41 -1.13 -25.66
CA ILE A 160 -13.22 -0.50 -26.25
C ILE A 160 -12.90 -1.02 -27.65
N LEU A 161 -13.08 -2.32 -27.90
CA LEU A 161 -12.88 -2.93 -29.22
C LEU A 161 -13.85 -2.35 -30.25
N SER A 162 -15.13 -2.23 -29.90
CA SER A 162 -16.16 -1.64 -30.75
C SER A 162 -15.87 -0.17 -31.07
N ARG A 163 -15.36 0.59 -30.09
CA ARG A 163 -14.98 1.99 -30.28
C ARG A 163 -13.74 2.14 -31.17
N LEU A 164 -12.70 1.32 -30.95
CA LEU A 164 -11.47 1.37 -31.74
C LEU A 164 -11.71 0.94 -33.20
N LEU A 165 -12.56 -0.07 -33.42
CA LEU A 165 -12.97 -0.49 -34.76
C LEU A 165 -13.74 0.61 -35.49
N LYS A 166 -14.65 1.33 -34.82
CA LYS A 166 -15.35 2.49 -35.41
C LYS A 166 -14.38 3.60 -35.83
N THR A 167 -13.36 3.89 -35.03
CA THR A 167 -12.36 4.92 -35.36
C THR A 167 -11.49 4.52 -36.55
N LEU A 168 -11.20 3.22 -36.73
CA LEU A 168 -10.42 2.71 -37.86
C LEU A 168 -11.22 2.62 -39.16
N MET A 169 -12.54 2.45 -39.12
CA MET A 169 -13.41 2.41 -40.31
C MET A 169 -13.80 3.80 -40.86
N ILE A 170 -13.44 4.88 -40.16
CA ILE A 170 -13.67 6.28 -40.61
C ILE A 170 -12.39 6.87 -41.26
N ARG A 171 -11.38 6.03 -41.52
CA ARG A 171 -10.24 6.33 -42.40
C ARG A 171 -10.29 5.42 -43.63
#